data_AF-A0A497G4G7-F1
#
_entry.id   AF-A0A497G4G7-F1
#
_cell.length_a   1.000
_cell.length_b   1.000
_cell.length_c   1.000
_cell.angle_alpha   90.00
_cell.angle_beta   90.00
_cell.angle_gamma   90.00
#
_symmetry.space_group_name_H-M   'P 1'
#
loop_
_entity.id
_entity.type
_entity.pdbx_description
1 polymer ?
#
loop_
_entity_poly.entity_id
_entity_poly.type
_entity_poly.pdbx_seq_one_letter_code
_entity_poly.pdbx_strand_id
1 'polypeptide(L)'
;MSKLLYVILLVVLLPTVIASPILIEVKINPKLSSFTEVFCYIVDSRSYEKILEIRSRFYNLVVQVPSPGEYIVVAGYISDEEVFIGFTETKIEANTSIEVKVSPLSKYREKTIRIKVLEASGKPARNYLIVARLLDKILAIGQTDKNGIVALLLPDIPGIKVDIWAPSTQTLEGFKAKSAVVPSIKVVELKYPLQNETTVSLALTKPAITIKGTYSERKFLDSTQIQLFRALIIVIISIIVAATVYFFSKKKI
;
A
#
# COMPACT_ATOMS: atom_id res chain seq x y z
N MET A 1 35.58 11.72 -33.71
CA MET A 1 34.54 11.55 -32.68
C MET A 1 34.92 10.36 -31.82
N SER A 2 35.32 10.61 -30.59
CA SER A 2 36.07 9.66 -29.76
C SER A 2 35.21 8.45 -29.37
N LYS A 3 35.83 7.27 -29.37
CA LYS A 3 35.25 6.00 -28.85
C LYS A 3 34.69 6.16 -27.43
N LEU A 4 35.20 7.16 -26.69
CA LEU A 4 34.73 7.59 -25.38
C LEU A 4 33.26 8.01 -25.37
N LEU A 5 32.80 8.73 -26.42
CA LEU A 5 31.41 9.17 -26.50
C LEU A 5 30.46 7.98 -26.67
N TYR A 6 30.86 6.94 -27.40
CA TYR A 6 30.08 5.71 -27.54
C TYR A 6 30.01 4.90 -26.25
N VAL A 7 31.11 4.85 -25.47
CA VAL A 7 31.12 4.17 -24.17
C VAL A 7 30.25 4.91 -23.18
N ILE A 8 30.33 6.25 -23.13
CA ILE A 8 29.47 7.07 -22.27
C ILE A 8 28.01 6.95 -22.73
N LEU A 9 27.74 6.94 -24.03
CA LEU A 9 26.39 6.74 -24.56
C LEU A 9 25.86 5.33 -24.22
N LEU A 10 26.70 4.29 -24.24
CA LEU A 10 26.35 2.92 -23.81
C LEU A 10 26.15 2.80 -22.31
N VAL A 11 26.89 3.57 -21.49
CA VAL A 11 26.73 3.62 -20.03
C VAL A 11 25.51 4.45 -19.62
N VAL A 12 25.13 5.46 -20.41
CA VAL A 12 23.90 6.24 -20.23
C VAL A 12 22.67 5.51 -20.82
N LEU A 13 22.87 4.65 -21.83
CA LEU A 13 21.85 3.75 -22.41
C LEU A 13 21.75 2.40 -21.71
N LEU A 14 22.70 2.03 -20.84
CA LEU A 14 22.55 0.97 -19.85
C LEU A 14 21.44 1.47 -18.94
N PRO A 15 20.19 1.08 -19.21
CA PRO A 15 19.10 1.55 -18.40
C PRO A 15 19.44 1.05 -17.01
N THR A 16 19.26 1.90 -16.01
CA THR A 16 18.66 1.48 -14.75
C THR A 16 18.06 0.10 -14.92
N VAL A 17 18.76 -0.94 -14.44
CA VAL A 17 18.21 -2.29 -14.33
C VAL A 17 17.15 -2.17 -13.26
N ILE A 18 16.05 -1.52 -13.62
CA ILE A 18 14.80 -1.55 -12.90
C ILE A 18 14.45 -3.02 -13.02
N ALA A 19 14.68 -3.77 -11.94
CA ALA A 19 14.24 -5.14 -11.83
C ALA A 19 12.82 -5.18 -12.41
N SER A 20 12.65 -5.88 -13.52
CA SER A 20 11.35 -5.88 -14.19
C SER A 20 10.35 -6.46 -13.19
N PRO A 21 9.19 -5.81 -13.01
CA PRO A 21 8.21 -6.29 -12.05
C PRO A 21 7.85 -7.73 -12.38
N ILE A 22 7.89 -8.59 -11.36
CA ILE A 22 7.65 -10.01 -11.50
C ILE A 22 6.16 -10.27 -11.37
N LEU A 23 5.62 -10.98 -12.34
CA LEU A 23 4.25 -11.49 -12.27
C LEU A 23 4.25 -12.76 -11.43
N ILE A 24 3.38 -12.78 -10.42
CA ILE A 24 3.05 -13.96 -9.64
C ILE A 24 1.57 -14.27 -9.78
N GLU A 25 1.23 -15.55 -9.63
CA GLU A 25 -0.15 -15.99 -9.50
C GLU A 25 -0.43 -16.31 -8.04
N VAL A 26 -1.48 -15.73 -7.46
CA VAL A 26 -1.96 -16.01 -6.11
C VAL A 26 -3.32 -16.69 -6.20
N LYS A 27 -3.42 -17.88 -5.58
CA LYS A 27 -4.61 -18.72 -5.54
C LYS A 27 -5.16 -18.77 -4.13
N ILE A 28 -6.44 -18.46 -3.98
CA ILE A 28 -7.15 -18.52 -2.69
C ILE A 28 -7.80 -19.90 -2.53
N ASN A 29 -7.56 -20.56 -1.38
CA ASN A 29 -8.17 -21.85 -1.01
C ASN A 29 -9.00 -21.69 0.28
N PRO A 30 -10.32 -22.04 0.28
CA PRO A 30 -11.07 -22.75 -0.76
C PRO A 30 -11.37 -21.92 -2.00
N LYS A 31 -11.61 -22.60 -3.12
CA LYS A 31 -12.05 -21.97 -4.37
C LYS A 31 -13.42 -21.32 -4.13
N LEU A 32 -13.51 -20.03 -4.45
CA LEU A 32 -14.69 -19.21 -4.21
C LEU A 32 -15.56 -19.11 -5.47
N SER A 33 -16.79 -18.63 -5.28
CA SER A 33 -17.66 -18.25 -6.39
C SER A 33 -17.05 -17.09 -7.19
N SER A 34 -17.36 -16.98 -8.47
CA SER A 34 -16.88 -15.89 -9.36
C SER A 34 -17.42 -14.50 -9.01
N PHE A 35 -18.30 -14.39 -8.01
CA PHE A 35 -18.90 -13.13 -7.57
C PHE A 35 -18.33 -12.61 -6.25
N THR A 36 -17.51 -13.41 -5.57
CA THR A 36 -16.91 -13.02 -4.30
C THR A 36 -15.78 -12.03 -4.54
N GLU A 37 -15.85 -10.85 -3.92
CA GLU A 37 -14.74 -9.90 -3.94
C GLU A 37 -13.61 -10.43 -3.05
N VAL A 38 -12.46 -10.61 -3.68
CA VAL A 38 -11.22 -11.04 -3.04
C VAL A 38 -10.25 -9.89 -2.95
N PHE A 39 -9.39 -9.91 -1.95
CA PHE A 39 -8.29 -8.98 -1.79
C PHE A 39 -6.97 -9.73 -1.69
N CYS A 40 -5.89 -9.08 -2.12
CA CYS A 40 -4.53 -9.51 -1.89
C CYS A 40 -3.65 -8.31 -1.63
N TYR A 41 -2.73 -8.43 -0.69
CA TYR A 41 -1.64 -7.48 -0.52
C TYR A 41 -0.34 -8.20 -0.24
N ILE A 42 0.75 -7.55 -0.65
CA ILE A 42 2.11 -8.07 -0.48
C ILE A 42 2.82 -7.17 0.50
N VAL A 43 3.45 -7.79 1.48
CA VAL A 43 4.23 -7.13 2.52
C VAL A 43 5.69 -7.57 2.35
N ASP A 44 6.61 -6.61 2.40
CA ASP A 44 8.04 -6.91 2.44
C ASP A 44 8.36 -7.60 3.78
N SER A 45 9.00 -8.78 3.78
CA SER A 45 9.26 -9.52 5.02
C SER A 45 10.27 -8.83 5.96
N ARG A 46 11.04 -7.85 5.46
CA ARG A 46 12.08 -7.15 6.22
C ARG A 46 11.55 -5.87 6.82
N SER A 47 10.85 -5.04 6.03
CA SER A 47 10.30 -3.76 6.51
C SER A 47 8.93 -3.92 7.15
N TYR A 48 8.19 -4.97 6.78
CA TYR A 48 6.78 -5.18 7.05
C TYR A 48 5.87 -4.08 6.49
N GLU A 49 6.36 -3.36 5.49
CA GLU A 49 5.57 -2.37 4.78
C GLU A 49 4.80 -3.03 3.65
N LYS A 50 3.52 -2.67 3.53
CA LYS A 50 2.70 -3.09 2.42
C LYS A 50 3.16 -2.42 1.13
N ILE A 51 3.50 -3.24 0.15
CA ILE A 51 4.03 -2.83 -1.15
C ILE A 51 2.89 -2.61 -2.14
N LEU A 52 1.84 -3.43 -2.05
CA LEU A 52 0.76 -3.46 -3.03
C LEU A 52 -0.52 -3.96 -2.37
N GLU A 53 -1.66 -3.43 -2.82
CA GLU A 53 -3.00 -3.93 -2.50
C GLU A 53 -3.81 -4.03 -3.80
N ILE A 54 -4.44 -5.18 -4.04
CA ILE A 54 -5.33 -5.44 -5.16
C ILE A 54 -6.65 -5.97 -4.61
N ARG A 55 -7.76 -5.47 -5.16
CA ARG A 55 -9.09 -6.06 -5.00
C ARG A 55 -9.59 -6.52 -6.36
N SER A 56 -10.22 -7.67 -6.40
CA SER A 56 -10.66 -8.31 -7.65
C SER A 56 -11.88 -9.18 -7.40
N ARG A 57 -12.61 -9.50 -8.47
CA ARG A 57 -13.65 -10.54 -8.46
C ARG A 57 -13.16 -11.87 -9.03
N PHE A 58 -11.90 -11.94 -9.44
CA PHE A 58 -11.26 -13.15 -9.95
C PHE A 58 -10.50 -13.85 -8.82
N TYR A 59 -10.71 -15.16 -8.66
CA TYR A 59 -10.09 -15.98 -7.62
C TYR A 59 -8.58 -16.21 -7.84
N ASN A 60 -8.15 -16.20 -9.09
CA ASN A 60 -6.74 -16.22 -9.47
C ASN A 60 -6.29 -14.77 -9.65
N LEU A 61 -5.44 -14.32 -8.73
CA LEU A 61 -4.91 -12.97 -8.75
C LEU A 61 -3.54 -13.00 -9.42
N VAL A 62 -3.39 -12.20 -10.47
CA VAL A 62 -2.07 -11.96 -11.05
C VAL A 62 -1.55 -10.65 -10.48
N VAL A 63 -0.44 -10.73 -9.75
CA VAL A 63 0.09 -9.65 -8.94
C VAL A 63 1.49 -9.29 -9.41
N GLN A 64 1.84 -8.00 -9.41
CA GLN A 64 3.17 -7.53 -9.78
C GLN A 64 3.99 -7.20 -8.54
N VAL A 65 5.16 -7.84 -8.40
CA VAL A 65 6.11 -7.62 -7.30
C VAL A 65 7.32 -6.86 -7.84
N PRO A 66 7.86 -5.85 -7.13
CA PRO A 66 8.93 -5.01 -7.66
C PRO A 66 10.24 -5.76 -7.96
N SER A 67 10.57 -6.79 -7.19
CA SER A 67 11.81 -7.58 -7.38
C SER A 67 11.70 -8.97 -6.76
N PRO A 68 12.56 -9.94 -7.14
CA PRO A 68 12.63 -11.19 -6.41
C PRO A 68 13.04 -10.95 -4.95
N GLY A 69 12.54 -11.74 -4.01
CA GLY A 69 12.79 -11.51 -2.60
C GLY A 69 11.89 -12.32 -1.68
N GLU A 70 12.02 -12.08 -0.38
CA GLU A 70 11.15 -12.67 0.64
C GLU A 70 9.99 -11.72 0.93
N TYR A 71 8.79 -12.27 0.90
CA TYR A 71 7.57 -11.50 1.06
C TYR A 71 6.55 -12.28 1.89
N ILE A 72 5.64 -11.55 2.50
CA ILE A 72 4.42 -12.10 3.07
C ILE A 72 3.29 -11.80 2.09
N VAL A 73 2.73 -12.85 1.52
CA VAL A 73 1.57 -12.75 0.64
C VAL A 73 0.33 -12.96 1.47
N VAL A 74 -0.51 -11.94 1.52
CA VAL A 74 -1.75 -11.94 2.29
C VAL A 74 -2.91 -11.91 1.31
N ALA A 75 -3.83 -12.85 1.43
CA ALA A 75 -5.01 -12.92 0.56
C ALA A 75 -6.24 -13.32 1.35
N GLY A 76 -7.40 -12.93 0.84
CA GLY A 76 -8.65 -13.17 1.54
C GLY A 76 -9.86 -12.69 0.77
N TYR A 77 -11.00 -12.78 1.43
CA TYR A 77 -12.27 -12.28 0.94
C TYR A 77 -13.15 -11.83 2.09
N ILE A 78 -14.16 -11.05 1.75
CA ILE A 78 -15.21 -10.63 2.68
C ILE A 78 -16.49 -11.33 2.23
N SER A 79 -17.12 -12.07 3.12
CA SER A 79 -18.44 -12.67 2.90
C SER A 79 -19.37 -12.17 4.00
N ASP A 80 -20.47 -11.56 3.60
CA ASP A 80 -21.42 -10.90 4.49
C ASP A 80 -20.70 -9.87 5.39
N GLU A 81 -20.51 -10.18 6.67
CA GLU A 81 -19.79 -9.34 7.65
C GLU A 81 -18.51 -10.01 8.18
N GLU A 82 -18.16 -11.20 7.68
CA GLU A 82 -17.00 -11.96 8.11
C GLU A 82 -15.82 -11.77 7.15
N VAL A 83 -14.62 -11.63 7.72
CA VAL A 83 -13.38 -11.53 6.96
C VAL A 83 -12.70 -12.89 7.02
N PHE A 84 -12.45 -13.45 5.84
CA PHE A 84 -11.66 -14.64 5.65
C PHE A 84 -10.30 -14.21 5.13
N ILE A 85 -9.25 -14.52 5.87
CA ILE A 85 -7.88 -14.09 5.54
C ILE A 85 -6.93 -15.25 5.72
N GLY A 86 -5.86 -15.22 4.95
CA GLY A 86 -4.74 -16.15 5.01
C GLY A 86 -3.47 -15.41 4.62
N PHE A 87 -2.33 -15.86 5.13
CA PHE A 87 -1.06 -15.34 4.68
C PHE A 87 0.01 -16.43 4.69
N THR A 88 1.01 -16.26 3.83
CA THR A 88 2.16 -17.15 3.73
C THR A 88 3.43 -16.34 3.54
N GLU A 89 4.47 -16.72 4.27
CA GLU A 89 5.82 -16.20 4.09
C GLU A 89 6.49 -17.03 2.99
N THR A 90 6.96 -16.37 1.93
CA THR A 90 7.51 -17.08 0.79
C THR A 90 8.54 -16.26 0.03
N LYS A 91 9.43 -16.97 -0.64
CA LYS A 91 10.40 -16.37 -1.55
C LYS A 91 9.79 -16.31 -2.94
N ILE A 92 9.65 -15.10 -3.46
CA ILE A 92 9.10 -14.83 -4.78
C ILE A 92 10.22 -14.72 -5.81
N GLU A 93 10.12 -15.54 -6.85
CA GLU A 93 10.95 -15.52 -8.05
C GLU A 93 10.06 -15.41 -9.30
N ALA A 94 10.67 -15.38 -10.50
CA ALA A 94 9.90 -15.28 -11.74
C ALA A 94 8.91 -16.45 -11.91
N ASN A 95 7.66 -16.14 -12.29
CA ASN A 95 6.58 -17.12 -12.51
C ASN A 95 6.18 -17.95 -11.27
N THR A 96 6.31 -17.37 -10.06
CA THR A 96 5.89 -18.04 -8.83
C THR A 96 4.35 -18.15 -8.77
N SER A 97 3.83 -19.34 -8.43
CA SER A 97 2.42 -19.58 -8.11
C SER A 97 2.29 -19.89 -6.62
N ILE A 98 1.44 -19.15 -5.91
CA ILE A 98 1.33 -19.18 -4.45
C ILE A 98 -0.10 -19.52 -4.07
N GLU A 99 -0.27 -20.55 -3.25
CA GLU A 99 -1.57 -20.91 -2.70
C GLU A 99 -1.69 -20.40 -1.26
N VAL A 100 -2.74 -19.61 -1.01
CA VAL A 100 -3.03 -19.04 0.31
C VAL A 100 -4.29 -19.70 0.87
N LYS A 101 -4.11 -20.43 1.98
CA LYS A 101 -5.23 -21.00 2.74
C LYS A 101 -5.84 -19.94 3.62
N VAL A 102 -7.12 -19.67 3.43
CA VAL A 102 -7.83 -18.63 4.18
C VAL A 102 -8.71 -19.25 5.26
N SER A 103 -8.87 -18.51 6.35
CA SER A 103 -9.69 -18.90 7.49
C SER A 103 -10.44 -17.69 8.05
N PRO A 104 -11.57 -17.92 8.74
CA PRO A 104 -12.22 -16.88 9.52
C PRO A 104 -11.22 -16.15 10.41
N LEU A 105 -11.35 -14.82 10.49
CA LEU A 105 -10.49 -13.99 11.34
C LEU A 105 -10.48 -14.46 12.82
N SER A 106 -11.61 -15.00 13.30
CA SER A 106 -11.79 -15.54 14.65
C SER A 106 -10.90 -16.75 14.98
N LYS A 107 -10.31 -17.42 13.98
CA LYS A 107 -9.38 -18.54 14.20
C LYS A 107 -7.95 -18.10 14.50
N TYR A 108 -7.62 -16.83 14.27
CA TYR A 108 -6.30 -16.31 14.53
C TYR A 108 -6.11 -16.04 16.02
N ARG A 109 -4.91 -16.32 16.52
CA ARG A 109 -4.55 -16.02 17.91
C ARG A 109 -4.61 -14.52 18.14
N GLU A 110 -5.37 -14.12 19.15
CA GLU A 110 -5.39 -12.74 19.59
C GLU A 110 -4.23 -12.43 20.54
N LYS A 111 -3.78 -11.18 20.48
CA LYS A 111 -2.69 -10.64 21.28
C LYS A 111 -3.06 -9.24 21.76
N THR A 112 -2.82 -8.97 23.04
CA THR A 112 -3.00 -7.63 23.61
C THR A 112 -1.81 -6.74 23.23
N ILE A 113 -2.08 -5.67 22.51
CA ILE A 113 -1.09 -4.69 22.04
C ILE A 113 -1.29 -3.37 22.76
N ARG A 114 -0.21 -2.80 23.29
CA ARG A 114 -0.21 -1.47 23.90
C ARG A 114 0.23 -0.45 22.86
N ILE A 115 -0.64 0.52 22.58
CA ILE A 115 -0.32 1.61 21.66
C ILE A 115 -0.14 2.87 22.49
N LYS A 116 1.08 3.42 22.48
CA LYS A 116 1.42 4.66 23.16
C LYS A 116 1.43 5.80 22.15
N VAL A 117 0.58 6.79 22.34
CA VAL A 117 0.46 7.94 21.46
C VAL A 117 1.06 9.18 22.12
N LEU A 118 1.97 9.83 21.41
CA LEU A 118 2.60 11.07 21.83
C LEU A 118 2.18 12.19 20.89
N GLU A 119 1.87 13.35 21.47
CA GLU A 119 1.72 14.59 20.71
C GLU A 119 3.07 15.02 20.12
N ALA A 120 3.05 15.96 19.18
CA ALA A 120 4.27 16.51 18.60
C ALA A 120 5.19 17.20 19.64
N SER A 121 4.61 17.61 20.78
CA SER A 121 5.34 18.16 21.93
C SER A 121 6.10 17.10 22.75
N GLY A 122 5.94 15.81 22.42
CA GLY A 122 6.44 14.68 23.20
C GLY A 122 5.57 14.33 24.41
N LYS A 123 4.51 15.09 24.69
CA LYS A 123 3.57 14.80 25.77
C LYS A 123 2.63 13.65 25.40
N PRO A 124 2.12 12.89 26.40
CA PRO A 124 1.09 11.90 26.15
C PRO A 124 -0.17 12.48 25.51
N ALA A 125 -0.63 11.87 24.42
CA ALA A 125 -1.86 12.25 23.75
C ALA A 125 -3.06 11.61 24.47
N ARG A 126 -3.67 12.33 25.41
CA ARG A 126 -4.78 11.85 26.26
C ARG A 126 -6.14 11.94 25.58
N ASN A 127 -7.02 10.97 25.84
CA ASN A 127 -8.40 10.90 25.34
C ASN A 127 -8.52 10.79 23.81
N TYR A 128 -7.44 10.45 23.11
CA TYR A 128 -7.48 10.19 21.67
C TYR A 128 -8.16 8.86 21.42
N LEU A 129 -9.01 8.81 20.40
CA LEU A 129 -9.63 7.58 19.99
C LEU A 129 -8.71 6.83 19.03
N ILE A 130 -8.57 5.54 19.27
CA ILE A 130 -7.70 4.64 18.53
C ILE A 130 -8.59 3.55 17.93
N VAL A 131 -8.60 3.47 16.61
CA VAL A 131 -9.43 2.53 15.86
C VAL A 131 -8.50 1.61 15.09
N ALA A 132 -8.48 0.33 15.46
CA ALA A 132 -7.76 -0.69 14.72
C ALA A 132 -8.66 -1.27 13.64
N ARG A 133 -8.16 -1.29 12.40
CA ARG A 133 -8.88 -1.75 11.22
C ARG A 133 -8.05 -2.73 10.41
N LEU A 134 -8.74 -3.67 9.78
CA LEU A 134 -8.21 -4.50 8.71
C LEU A 134 -9.09 -4.28 7.49
N LEU A 135 -8.49 -3.77 6.41
CA LEU A 135 -9.24 -3.23 5.26
C LEU A 135 -10.24 -2.17 5.75
N ASP A 136 -11.53 -2.42 5.53
CA ASP A 136 -12.63 -1.52 5.93
C ASP A 136 -13.30 -1.96 7.24
N LYS A 137 -12.91 -3.11 7.81
CA LYS A 137 -13.51 -3.66 9.03
C LYS A 137 -12.80 -3.15 10.28
N ILE A 138 -13.59 -2.65 11.23
CA ILE A 138 -13.10 -2.30 12.56
C ILE A 138 -12.91 -3.58 13.38
N LEU A 139 -11.72 -3.76 13.93
CA LEU A 139 -11.36 -4.88 14.79
C LEU A 139 -11.51 -4.51 16.26
N ALA A 140 -11.02 -3.34 16.64
CA ALA A 140 -11.08 -2.85 18.01
C ALA A 140 -11.13 -1.32 18.03
N ILE A 141 -11.76 -0.78 19.07
CA ILE A 141 -11.78 0.64 19.37
C ILE A 141 -11.36 0.80 20.82
N GLY A 142 -10.50 1.77 21.09
CA GLY A 142 -10.17 2.16 22.44
C GLY A 142 -9.84 3.64 22.52
N GLN A 143 -9.70 4.13 23.74
CA GLN A 143 -9.34 5.52 24.00
C GLN A 143 -8.04 5.55 24.83
N THR A 144 -7.14 6.47 24.50
CA THR A 144 -5.89 6.62 25.24
C THR A 144 -6.13 7.17 26.64
N ASP A 145 -5.45 6.57 27.62
CA ASP A 145 -5.50 6.98 29.02
C ASP A 145 -4.72 8.29 29.27
N LYS A 146 -4.56 8.65 30.55
CA LYS A 146 -3.78 9.82 30.97
C LYS A 146 -2.29 9.76 30.58
N ASN A 147 -1.77 8.56 30.31
CA ASN A 147 -0.39 8.32 29.87
C ASN A 147 -0.30 8.18 28.34
N GLY A 148 -1.39 8.45 27.61
CA GLY A 148 -1.44 8.33 26.16
C GLY A 148 -1.44 6.88 25.69
N ILE A 149 -1.75 5.92 26.56
CA ILE A 149 -1.68 4.48 26.25
C ILE A 149 -3.09 3.92 26.08
N VAL A 150 -3.27 3.08 25.07
CA VAL A 150 -4.43 2.20 24.93
C VAL A 150 -3.95 0.75 24.82
N ALA A 151 -4.69 -0.20 25.39
CA ALA A 151 -4.48 -1.62 25.16
C ALA A 151 -5.62 -2.15 24.27
N LEU A 152 -5.28 -2.78 23.15
CA LEU A 152 -6.24 -3.37 22.21
C LEU A 152 -5.96 -4.86 22.08
N LEU A 153 -7.01 -5.67 22.06
CA LEU A 153 -6.93 -7.09 21.73
C LEU A 153 -7.08 -7.23 20.21
N LEU A 154 -6.04 -7.73 19.54
CA LEU A 154 -5.98 -7.79 18.07
C LEU A 154 -5.50 -9.16 17.59
N PRO A 155 -6.00 -9.68 16.46
CA PRO A 155 -5.48 -10.90 15.85
C PRO A 155 -4.05 -10.68 15.35
N ASP A 156 -3.15 -11.63 15.57
CA ASP A 156 -1.74 -11.52 15.16
C ASP A 156 -1.58 -11.83 13.66
N ILE A 157 -1.91 -10.83 12.83
CA ILE A 157 -1.91 -10.91 11.37
C ILE A 157 -1.27 -9.65 10.73
N PRO A 158 -0.69 -9.77 9.53
CA PRO A 158 -0.18 -8.62 8.77
C PRO A 158 -1.29 -7.71 8.26
N GLY A 159 -1.00 -6.40 8.12
CA GLY A 159 -1.88 -5.43 7.45
C GLY A 159 -2.88 -4.71 8.35
N ILE A 160 -2.80 -4.86 9.68
CA ILE A 160 -3.63 -4.10 10.60
C ILE A 160 -3.20 -2.64 10.60
N LYS A 161 -4.16 -1.75 10.34
CA LYS A 161 -3.98 -0.30 10.43
C LYS A 161 -4.58 0.21 11.73
N VAL A 162 -3.97 1.24 12.27
CA VAL A 162 -4.44 1.97 13.44
C VAL A 162 -4.63 3.41 13.05
N ASP A 163 -5.85 3.89 13.19
CA ASP A 163 -6.23 5.27 12.97
C ASP A 163 -6.34 5.99 14.30
N ILE A 164 -5.72 7.16 14.36
CA ILE A 164 -5.63 7.98 15.55
C ILE A 164 -6.44 9.26 15.34
N TRP A 165 -7.37 9.52 16.25
CA TRP A 165 -8.37 10.58 16.14
C TRP A 165 -8.33 11.46 17.39
N ALA A 166 -8.42 12.78 17.22
CA ALA A 166 -8.41 13.70 18.34
C ALA A 166 -9.72 13.62 19.15
N PRO A 167 -9.68 13.91 20.47
CA PRO A 167 -10.86 13.92 21.33
C PRO A 167 -11.96 14.86 20.83
N SER A 168 -11.59 15.99 20.21
CA SER A 168 -12.51 17.00 19.69
C SER A 168 -13.30 16.53 18.47
N THR A 169 -12.89 15.42 17.85
CA THR A 169 -13.48 14.99 16.59
C THR A 169 -14.62 14.00 16.75
N GLN A 170 -14.72 13.21 17.82
CA GLN A 170 -15.67 12.08 17.87
C GLN A 170 -16.08 11.63 19.29
N THR A 171 -17.31 11.11 19.40
CA THR A 171 -17.81 10.28 20.52
C THR A 171 -17.86 8.80 20.12
N LEU A 172 -17.78 7.87 21.09
CA LEU A 172 -17.89 6.42 20.85
C LEU A 172 -19.21 6.02 20.14
N GLU A 173 -20.30 6.75 20.38
CA GLU A 173 -21.61 6.55 19.72
C GLU A 173 -21.58 6.95 18.24
N GLY A 174 -20.79 7.95 17.86
CA GLY A 174 -20.60 8.40 16.48
C GLY A 174 -19.93 7.37 15.57
N PHE A 175 -19.30 6.32 16.13
CA PHE A 175 -18.74 5.20 15.36
C PHE A 175 -19.73 4.08 15.07
N LYS A 176 -20.79 3.94 15.88
CA LYS A 176 -21.86 2.96 15.64
C LYS A 176 -22.81 3.42 14.53
N ALA A 177 -22.92 4.73 14.32
CA ALA A 177 -23.61 5.31 13.17
C ALA A 177 -22.68 5.32 11.95
N LYS A 178 -23.14 4.76 10.83
CA LYS A 178 -22.40 4.62 9.57
C LYS A 178 -21.61 5.89 9.18
N SER A 179 -20.28 5.74 9.11
CA SER A 179 -19.29 6.28 8.16
C SER A 179 -19.41 7.72 7.64
N ALA A 180 -18.22 8.33 7.51
CA ALA A 180 -17.84 9.45 6.66
C ALA A 180 -17.64 10.80 7.37
N VAL A 181 -16.64 11.54 6.86
CA VAL A 181 -16.37 12.98 7.00
C VAL A 181 -15.23 13.38 7.94
N VAL A 182 -14.91 12.65 9.01
CA VAL A 182 -13.74 13.05 9.80
C VAL A 182 -12.50 12.28 9.27
N PRO A 183 -11.40 12.96 8.87
CA PRO A 183 -10.14 12.30 8.59
C PRO A 183 -9.38 12.01 9.89
N SER A 184 -8.81 10.81 10.01
CA SER A 184 -7.86 10.50 11.09
C SER A 184 -6.66 11.44 11.03
N ILE A 185 -6.12 11.81 12.19
CA ILE A 185 -4.91 12.64 12.28
C ILE A 185 -3.69 11.89 11.76
N LYS A 186 -3.66 10.58 12.00
CA LYS A 186 -2.60 9.70 11.54
C LYS A 186 -3.12 8.29 11.38
N VAL A 187 -2.67 7.62 10.32
CA VAL A 187 -2.85 6.18 10.11
C VAL A 187 -1.48 5.53 10.21
N VAL A 188 -1.37 4.47 11.00
CA VAL A 188 -0.14 3.69 11.16
C VAL A 188 -0.44 2.23 10.89
N GLU A 189 0.36 1.58 10.07
CA GLU A 189 0.30 0.14 9.89
C GLU A 189 1.13 -0.55 10.99
N LEU A 190 0.52 -1.50 11.70
CA LEU A 190 1.21 -2.30 12.71
C LEU A 190 2.06 -3.36 12.00
N LYS A 191 3.32 -3.47 12.43
CA LYS A 191 4.23 -4.50 11.92
C LYS A 191 3.80 -5.88 12.40
N TYR A 192 3.89 -6.85 11.51
CA TYR A 192 3.76 -8.27 11.83
C TYR A 192 5.16 -8.85 12.14
N PRO A 193 5.30 -9.85 13.03
CA PRO A 193 4.35 -10.21 14.07
C PRO A 193 4.09 -9.01 15.00
N LEU A 194 2.87 -8.91 15.54
CA LEU A 194 2.48 -7.76 16.36
C LEU A 194 3.39 -7.63 17.58
N GLN A 195 3.97 -6.45 17.78
CA GLN A 195 4.81 -6.16 18.95
C GLN A 195 3.94 -5.84 20.18
N ASN A 196 4.37 -6.23 21.39
CA ASN A 196 3.60 -5.98 22.62
C ASN A 196 3.33 -4.50 22.87
N GLU A 197 4.22 -3.63 22.40
CA GLU A 197 4.07 -2.18 22.49
C GLU A 197 4.45 -1.52 21.16
N THR A 198 3.71 -0.49 20.76
CA THR A 198 4.03 0.37 19.61
C THR A 198 3.85 1.83 20.01
N THR A 199 4.90 2.63 19.81
CA THR A 199 4.84 4.09 20.06
C THR A 199 4.57 4.84 18.76
N VAL A 200 3.57 5.72 18.77
CA VAL A 200 3.21 6.57 17.65
C VAL A 200 3.31 8.04 18.06
N SER A 201 4.24 8.76 17.44
CA SER A 201 4.31 10.21 17.57
C SER A 201 3.47 10.89 16.51
N LEU A 202 2.62 11.82 16.91
CA LEU A 202 1.89 12.70 16.01
C LEU A 202 2.86 13.76 15.48
N ALA A 203 2.89 13.96 14.17
CA ALA A 203 3.69 15.04 13.59
C ALA A 203 3.08 16.40 13.98
N LEU A 204 3.90 17.45 14.01
CA LEU A 204 3.39 18.82 13.96
C LEU A 204 2.61 18.97 12.65
N THR A 205 1.29 18.83 12.70
CA THR A 205 0.46 19.48 11.71
C THR A 205 0.67 20.97 11.92
N LYS A 206 1.58 21.58 11.13
CA LYS A 206 1.49 23.02 10.90
C LYS A 206 0.03 23.29 10.59
N PRO A 207 -0.62 24.30 11.21
CA PRO A 207 -1.99 24.62 10.85
C PRO A 207 -2.00 24.72 9.33
N ALA A 208 -2.86 23.93 8.69
CA ALA A 208 -3.10 24.12 7.27
C ALA A 208 -3.51 25.58 7.16
N ILE A 209 -2.60 26.42 6.64
CA ILE A 209 -2.96 27.74 6.18
C ILE A 209 -4.16 27.45 5.29
N THR A 210 -5.34 27.89 5.72
CA THR A 210 -6.53 27.82 4.90
C THR A 210 -6.29 28.82 3.80
N ILE A 211 -5.49 28.43 2.81
CA ILE A 211 -5.46 29.10 1.54
C ILE A 211 -6.88 28.86 1.04
N LYS A 212 -7.71 29.90 1.06
CA LYS A 212 -8.86 30.00 0.17
C LYS A 212 -8.29 30.00 -1.26
N GLY A 213 -7.82 28.84 -1.68
CA GLY A 213 -7.37 28.55 -3.02
C GLY A 213 -8.57 27.92 -3.68
N THR A 214 -9.13 28.65 -4.64
CA THR A 214 -10.09 28.15 -5.61
C THR A 214 -9.68 26.73 -6.00
N TYR A 215 -10.55 25.76 -5.71
CA TYR A 215 -10.39 24.38 -6.14
C TYR A 215 -10.37 24.39 -7.67
N SER A 216 -9.18 24.49 -8.27
CA SER A 216 -8.98 24.07 -9.64
C SER A 216 -8.97 22.54 -9.57
N GLU A 217 -10.08 21.94 -9.97
CA GLU A 217 -10.17 20.51 -10.26
C GLU A 217 -8.87 20.07 -10.95
N ARG A 218 -8.11 19.21 -10.28
CA ARG A 218 -7.14 18.38 -10.99
C ARG A 218 -7.98 17.48 -11.88
N LYS A 219 -8.26 17.93 -13.11
CA LYS A 219 -8.66 17.05 -14.19
C LYS A 219 -7.64 15.92 -14.21
N PHE A 220 -8.09 14.73 -13.82
CA PHE A 220 -7.42 13.50 -14.19
C PHE A 220 -7.05 13.64 -15.67
N LEU A 221 -5.78 13.45 -16.00
CA LEU A 221 -5.33 13.39 -17.40
C LEU A 221 -6.28 12.43 -18.11
N ASP A 222 -7.13 13.02 -18.95
CA ASP A 222 -8.14 12.32 -19.72
C ASP A 222 -7.42 11.22 -20.51
N SER A 223 -8.04 10.06 -20.66
CA SER A 223 -7.43 8.89 -21.32
C SER A 223 -6.84 9.22 -22.71
N THR A 224 -7.37 10.27 -23.35
CA THR A 224 -6.91 10.88 -24.59
C THR A 224 -5.56 11.61 -24.48
N GLN A 225 -5.29 12.33 -23.37
CA GLN A 225 -4.01 13.02 -23.15
C GLN A 225 -2.87 12.02 -22.92
N ILE A 226 -3.14 10.89 -22.25
CA ILE A 226 -2.16 9.82 -22.06
C ILE A 226 -1.84 9.14 -23.40
N GLN A 227 -2.85 8.93 -24.26
CA GLN A 227 -2.65 8.40 -25.61
C GLN A 227 -1.86 9.36 -26.50
N LEU A 228 -2.14 10.67 -26.45
CA LEU A 228 -1.38 11.69 -27.17
C LEU A 228 0.07 11.78 -26.71
N PHE A 229 0.33 11.68 -25.40
CA PHE A 229 1.68 11.70 -24.86
C PHE A 229 2.50 10.49 -25.32
N ARG A 230 1.88 9.30 -25.38
CA ARG A 230 2.50 8.09 -25.94
C ARG A 230 2.79 8.23 -27.43
N ALA A 231 1.85 8.75 -28.21
CA ALA A 231 2.04 8.98 -29.64
C ALA A 231 3.17 9.98 -29.92
N LEU A 232 3.24 11.07 -29.15
CA LEU A 232 4.30 12.09 -29.26
C LEU A 232 5.69 11.49 -29.00
N ILE A 233 5.83 10.65 -27.97
CA ILE A 233 7.09 9.95 -27.66
C ILE A 233 7.52 9.07 -28.83
N ILE A 234 6.61 8.31 -29.43
CA ILE A 234 6.91 7.46 -30.59
C ILE A 234 7.41 8.30 -31.77
N VAL A 235 6.75 9.42 -32.07
CA VAL A 235 7.16 10.32 -33.17
C VAL A 235 8.56 10.89 -32.93
N ILE A 236 8.87 11.33 -31.71
CA ILE A 236 10.20 11.84 -31.36
C ILE A 236 11.26 10.76 -31.56
N ILE A 237 11.01 9.53 -31.11
CA ILE A 237 11.93 8.41 -31.29
C ILE A 237 12.12 8.10 -32.78
N SER A 238 11.05 8.09 -33.58
CA SER A 238 11.14 7.88 -35.03
C SER A 238 11.98 8.96 -35.72
N ILE A 239 11.85 10.23 -35.33
CA ILE A 239 12.67 11.32 -35.87
C ILE A 239 14.14 11.13 -35.48
N ILE A 240 14.42 10.77 -34.22
CA ILE A 240 15.79 10.53 -33.76
C ILE A 240 16.42 9.37 -34.55
N VAL A 241 15.69 8.26 -34.73
CA VAL A 241 16.17 7.10 -35.51
C VAL A 241 16.45 7.51 -36.97
N ALA A 242 15.54 8.24 -37.61
CA ALA A 242 15.71 8.71 -38.98
C ALA A 242 16.90 9.67 -39.12
N ALA A 243 17.06 10.61 -38.19
CA ALA A 243 18.19 11.54 -38.15
C ALA A 243 19.52 10.81 -37.94
N THR A 244 19.52 9.78 -37.08
CA THR A 244 20.69 8.94 -36.82
C THR A 244 21.07 8.16 -38.09
N VAL A 245 20.11 7.52 -38.76
CA VAL A 245 20.33 6.79 -40.03
C VAL A 245 20.86 7.73 -41.10
N TYR A 246 20.27 8.91 -41.27
CA TYR A 246 20.71 9.93 -42.22
C TYR A 246 22.15 10.41 -41.93
N PHE A 247 22.51 10.60 -40.67
CA PHE A 247 23.85 11.02 -40.28
C PHE A 247 24.92 9.93 -40.54
N PHE A 248 24.56 8.66 -40.39
CA PHE A 248 25.45 7.54 -40.73
C PHE A 248 25.55 7.29 -42.24
N SER A 249 24.47 7.49 -43.01
CA SER A 249 24.51 7.35 -44.47
C SER A 249 25.35 8.44 -45.14
N LYS A 250 25.33 9.68 -44.62
CA LYS A 250 26.16 10.77 -45.13
C LYS A 250 27.66 10.64 -44.85
N LYS A 251 28.06 9.75 -43.92
CA LYS A 251 29.46 9.48 -43.58
C LYS A 251 30.11 8.39 -44.45
N LYS A 252 29.32 7.70 -45.28
CA LYS A 252 29.76 6.61 -46.17
C LYS A 252 29.84 7.02 -47.66
N ILE A 253 29.53 8.27 -47.99
CA ILE A 253 29.73 8.88 -49.31
C ILE A 253 30.94 9.80 -49.22
#